data_AF-A0A7C5UHR6-F1
#
_entry.id   AF-A0A7C5UHR6-F1
#
_cell.length_a   1.000
_cell.length_b   1.000
_cell.length_c   1.000
_cell.angle_alpha   90.00
_cell.angle_beta   90.00
_cell.angle_gamma   90.00
#
_symmetry.space_group_name_H-M   'P 1'
#
loop_
_entity.id
_entity.type
_entity.pdbx_description
1 polymer ?
#
loop_
_entity_poly.entity_id
_entity_poly.type
_entity_poly.pdbx_seq_one_letter_code
_entity_poly.pdbx_strand_id
1 'polypeptide(L)'
;MDVMRETYEQQLREYLRRCREAHPIPTRETLNPLEEAQYWILGGHLIQWLQDWGPGLLQQRAVLEQMFAREVTQPLICFRTSMPGLVAAQQILGEEHPRVVYGLHEEFERFPIKDELFKHHVELLSFFEPGDAARFGSKLVSKYSLREGEQYWFHYDETVLGNLFARGCRHLWKWDGKQLTLLEEAFERWIS
;
A
#
# COMPACT_ATOMS: atom_id res chain seq x y z
N MET A 1 8.25 24.09 -14.29
CA MET A 1 8.71 22.80 -13.76
C MET A 1 9.37 23.10 -12.43
N ASP A 2 8.73 22.68 -11.34
CA ASP A 2 9.25 22.84 -9.99
C ASP A 2 10.44 21.89 -9.83
N VAL A 3 11.66 22.45 -9.85
CA VAL A 3 12.93 21.73 -9.73
C VAL A 3 12.93 20.82 -8.50
N MET A 4 12.21 21.20 -7.44
CA MET A 4 12.10 20.41 -6.21
C MET A 4 11.32 19.10 -6.42
N ARG A 5 10.27 19.11 -7.26
CA ARG A 5 9.47 17.91 -7.56
C ARG A 5 10.27 16.89 -8.35
N GLU A 6 10.93 17.33 -9.43
CA GLU A 6 11.78 16.44 -10.25
C GLU A 6 12.90 15.84 -9.40
N THR A 7 13.46 16.65 -8.51
CA THR A 7 14.48 16.22 -7.56
C THR A 7 13.96 15.20 -6.55
N TYR A 8 12.72 15.32 -6.06
CA TYR A 8 12.11 14.33 -5.16
C TYR A 8 11.87 12.99 -5.87
N GLU A 9 11.19 13.03 -7.03
CA GLU A 9 10.85 11.82 -7.78
C GLU A 9 12.11 11.06 -8.23
N GLN A 10 13.11 11.77 -8.75
CA GLN A 10 14.37 11.15 -9.18
C GLN A 10 15.10 10.47 -8.02
N GLN A 11 15.18 11.14 -6.86
CA GLN A 11 15.85 10.58 -5.69
C GLN A 11 15.11 9.36 -5.12
N LEU A 12 13.78 9.38 -5.12
CA LEU A 12 12.99 8.24 -4.67
C LEU A 12 13.15 7.04 -5.61
N ARG A 13 13.08 7.26 -6.92
CA ARG A 13 13.31 6.19 -7.92
C ARG A 13 14.69 5.59 -7.78
N GLU A 14 15.72 6.42 -7.68
CA GLU A 14 17.10 5.98 -7.51
C GLU A 14 17.30 5.21 -6.19
N TYR A 15 16.68 5.69 -5.10
CA TYR A 15 16.70 4.99 -3.82
C TYR A 15 16.09 3.59 -3.92
N LEU A 16 14.86 3.49 -4.45
CA LEU A 16 14.18 2.21 -4.60
C LEU A 16 14.95 1.28 -5.53
N ARG A 17 15.54 1.80 -6.63
CA ARG A 17 16.41 1.02 -7.52
C ARG A 17 17.58 0.38 -6.76
N ARG A 18 18.29 1.14 -5.93
CA ARG A 18 19.38 0.60 -5.07
C ARG A 18 18.87 -0.44 -4.08
N CYS A 19 17.68 -0.24 -3.51
CA CYS A 19 17.06 -1.24 -2.65
C CYS A 19 16.81 -2.56 -3.41
N ARG A 20 16.37 -2.48 -4.67
CA ARG A 20 16.15 -3.65 -5.54
C ARG A 20 17.45 -4.32 -5.99
N GLU A 21 18.53 -3.56 -6.20
CA GLU A 21 19.86 -4.13 -6.45
C GLU A 21 20.39 -4.92 -5.26
N ALA A 22 20.20 -4.40 -4.04
CA ALA A 22 20.64 -5.06 -2.81
C ALA A 22 19.75 -6.26 -2.42
N HIS A 23 18.44 -6.15 -2.66
CA HIS A 23 17.45 -7.16 -2.31
C HIS A 23 16.48 -7.35 -3.48
N PRO A 24 16.83 -8.18 -4.49
CA PRO A 24 15.98 -8.39 -5.66
C PRO A 24 14.55 -8.85 -5.29
N ILE A 25 13.58 -8.48 -6.13
CA ILE A 25 12.20 -9.01 -5.99
C ILE A 25 12.25 -10.50 -6.35
N PRO A 26 11.75 -11.40 -5.48
CA PRO A 26 11.68 -12.83 -5.78
C PRO A 26 10.71 -13.10 -6.95
N THR A 27 10.88 -14.22 -7.64
CA THR A 27 9.88 -14.64 -8.62
C THR A 27 8.66 -15.21 -7.91
N ARG A 28 7.48 -15.13 -8.53
CA ARG A 28 6.23 -15.61 -7.96
C ARG A 28 6.28 -17.08 -7.55
N GLU A 29 7.00 -17.91 -8.31
CA GLU A 29 7.14 -19.36 -8.07
C GLU A 29 7.88 -19.67 -6.77
N THR A 30 8.58 -18.70 -6.19
CA THR A 30 9.30 -18.84 -4.92
C THR A 30 8.48 -18.42 -3.70
N LEU A 31 7.28 -17.87 -3.90
CA LEU A 31 6.38 -17.49 -2.81
C LEU A 31 5.86 -18.73 -2.09
N ASN A 32 5.81 -18.66 -0.76
CA ASN A 32 5.12 -19.69 0.03
C ASN A 32 3.58 -19.60 -0.14
N PRO A 33 2.81 -20.61 0.30
CA PRO A 33 1.36 -20.62 0.08
C PRO A 33 0.60 -19.40 0.64
N LEU A 34 1.01 -18.87 1.78
CA LEU A 34 0.40 -17.68 2.36
C LEU A 34 0.77 -16.43 1.54
N GLU A 35 2.05 -16.30 1.17
CA GLU A 35 2.53 -15.20 0.32
C GLU A 35 1.84 -15.19 -1.03
N GLU A 36 1.64 -16.35 -1.67
CA GLU A 36 0.89 -16.47 -2.93
C GLU A 36 -0.57 -16.01 -2.75
N ALA A 37 -1.22 -16.35 -1.64
CA ALA A 37 -2.57 -15.86 -1.34
C ALA A 37 -2.61 -14.34 -1.14
N GLN A 38 -1.61 -13.78 -0.44
CA GLN A 38 -1.47 -12.33 -0.26
C GLN A 38 -1.16 -11.62 -1.58
N TYR A 39 -0.32 -12.20 -2.43
CA TYR A 39 0.02 -11.69 -3.77
C TYR A 39 -1.25 -11.38 -4.58
N TRP A 40 -2.22 -12.30 -4.59
CA TRP A 40 -3.47 -12.11 -5.32
C TRP A 40 -4.33 -10.98 -4.77
N ILE A 41 -4.45 -10.89 -3.45
CA ILE A 41 -5.25 -9.86 -2.78
C ILE A 41 -4.61 -8.48 -2.99
N LEU A 42 -3.30 -8.37 -2.78
CA LEU A 42 -2.56 -7.12 -2.92
C LEU A 42 -2.51 -6.65 -4.38
N GLY A 43 -2.31 -7.57 -5.34
CA GLY A 43 -2.36 -7.27 -6.76
C GLY A 43 -3.75 -6.84 -7.23
N GLY A 44 -4.80 -7.53 -6.76
CA GLY A 44 -6.19 -7.16 -7.03
C GLY A 44 -6.51 -5.78 -6.46
N HIS A 45 -6.07 -5.48 -5.25
CA HIS A 45 -6.24 -4.17 -4.63
C HIS A 45 -5.54 -3.06 -5.43
N LEU A 46 -4.29 -3.29 -5.88
CA LEU A 46 -3.57 -2.33 -6.72
C LEU A 46 -4.33 -2.04 -8.03
N ILE A 47 -4.83 -3.08 -8.70
CA ILE A 47 -5.63 -2.91 -9.94
C ILE A 47 -6.89 -2.10 -9.66
N GLN A 48 -7.63 -2.47 -8.61
CA GLN A 48 -8.86 -1.80 -8.22
C GLN A 48 -8.61 -0.33 -7.88
N TRP A 49 -7.53 -0.03 -7.16
CA TRP A 49 -7.17 1.34 -6.85
C TRP A 49 -6.82 2.13 -8.13
N LEU A 50 -6.02 1.56 -9.03
CA LEU A 50 -5.60 2.25 -10.25
C LEU A 50 -6.76 2.52 -11.22
N GLN A 51 -7.75 1.63 -11.26
CA GLN A 51 -8.87 1.70 -12.21
C GLN A 51 -10.09 2.42 -11.64
N ASP A 52 -10.45 2.16 -10.39
CA ASP A 52 -11.74 2.57 -9.84
C ASP A 52 -11.63 3.75 -8.87
N TRP A 53 -10.74 3.66 -7.87
CA TRP A 53 -10.76 4.61 -6.74
C TRP A 53 -9.75 5.76 -6.89
N GLY A 54 -8.52 5.44 -7.27
CA GLY A 54 -7.40 6.36 -7.41
C GLY A 54 -7.70 7.55 -8.33
N PRO A 55 -8.27 7.36 -9.54
CA PRO A 55 -8.61 8.47 -10.43
C PRO A 55 -9.53 9.51 -9.77
N GLY A 56 -10.58 9.07 -9.08
CA GLY A 56 -11.51 9.96 -8.38
C GLY A 56 -10.84 10.71 -7.24
N LEU A 57 -9.98 10.03 -6.47
CA LEU A 57 -9.21 10.64 -5.39
C LEU A 57 -8.22 11.70 -5.90
N LEU A 58 -7.52 11.42 -6.99
CA LEU A 58 -6.59 12.37 -7.60
C LEU A 58 -7.32 13.60 -8.16
N GLN A 59 -8.53 13.41 -8.69
CA GLN A 59 -9.38 14.52 -9.12
C GLN A 59 -9.81 15.39 -7.93
N GLN A 60 -10.23 14.79 -6.82
CA GLN A 60 -10.59 15.52 -5.59
C GLN A 60 -9.39 16.33 -5.07
N ARG A 61 -8.20 15.73 -5.03
CA ARG A 61 -6.97 16.45 -4.68
C ARG A 61 -6.73 17.64 -5.61
N ALA A 62 -6.83 17.46 -6.92
CA ALA A 62 -6.61 18.54 -7.88
C ALA A 62 -7.58 19.73 -7.66
N VAL A 63 -8.85 19.47 -7.37
CA VAL A 63 -9.84 20.52 -7.05
C VAL A 63 -9.45 21.27 -5.76
N LEU A 64 -9.03 20.55 -4.72
CA LEU A 64 -8.65 21.16 -3.45
C LEU A 64 -7.39 22.02 -3.59
N GLU A 65 -6.37 21.55 -4.32
CA GLU A 65 -5.17 22.35 -4.62
C GLU A 65 -5.52 23.66 -5.35
N GLN A 66 -6.47 23.64 -6.29
CA GLN A 66 -6.98 24.86 -6.94
C GLN A 66 -7.64 25.81 -5.95
N MET A 67 -8.48 25.29 -5.05
CA MET A 67 -9.17 26.10 -4.04
C MET A 67 -8.19 26.81 -3.09
N PHE A 68 -7.07 26.16 -2.77
CA PHE A 68 -6.01 26.76 -1.95
C PHE A 68 -5.00 27.59 -2.75
N ALA A 69 -5.29 27.91 -4.02
CA ALA A 69 -4.44 28.66 -4.93
C ALA A 69 -3.00 28.09 -5.05
N ARG A 70 -2.87 26.76 -4.95
CA ARG A 70 -1.62 26.04 -5.10
C ARG A 70 -1.45 25.56 -6.55
N GLU A 71 -0.21 25.37 -6.96
CA GLU A 71 0.09 24.82 -8.28
C GLU A 71 -0.42 23.37 -8.36
N VAL A 72 -1.34 23.12 -9.30
CA VAL A 72 -1.88 21.78 -9.52
C VAL A 72 -0.85 20.96 -10.27
N THR A 73 -0.14 20.11 -9.55
CA THR A 73 0.76 19.11 -10.13
C THR A 73 0.15 17.72 -10.02
N GLN A 74 0.36 16.90 -11.05
CA GLN A 74 0.04 15.47 -10.99
C GLN A 74 1.01 14.81 -10.01
N PRO A 75 0.55 14.26 -8.87
CA PRO A 75 1.47 13.67 -7.91
C PRO A 75 2.02 12.33 -8.43
N LEU A 76 3.21 11.98 -7.95
CA LEU A 76 3.72 10.61 -8.03
C LEU A 76 2.88 9.71 -7.13
N ILE A 77 2.56 8.50 -7.58
CA ILE A 77 1.83 7.51 -6.77
C ILE A 77 2.86 6.56 -6.14
N CYS A 78 2.90 6.52 -4.82
CA CYS A 78 3.77 5.64 -4.05
C CYS A 78 2.98 4.44 -3.54
N PHE A 79 3.17 3.27 -4.15
CA PHE A 79 2.58 2.02 -3.69
C PHE A 79 3.49 1.35 -2.67
N ARG A 80 3.08 1.38 -1.40
CA ARG A 80 3.80 0.84 -0.25
C ARG A 80 3.18 -0.51 0.12
N THR A 81 3.98 -1.57 0.07
CA THR A 81 3.46 -2.94 0.19
C THR A 81 4.41 -3.87 0.95
N SER A 82 3.98 -5.09 1.23
CA SER A 82 4.85 -6.20 1.59
C SER A 82 5.41 -6.91 0.35
N MET A 83 6.34 -7.86 0.54
CA MET A 83 7.01 -8.57 -0.56
C MET A 83 6.05 -9.22 -1.57
N PRO A 84 4.95 -9.91 -1.17
CA PRO A 84 4.02 -10.47 -2.15
C PRO A 84 3.36 -9.42 -3.05
N GLY A 85 3.04 -8.24 -2.50
CA GLY A 85 2.50 -7.15 -3.32
C GLY A 85 3.57 -6.46 -4.17
N LEU A 86 4.85 -6.53 -3.81
CA LEU A 86 5.95 -6.13 -4.72
C LEU A 86 6.02 -7.03 -5.95
N VAL A 87 5.93 -8.34 -5.75
CA VAL A 87 5.87 -9.31 -6.86
C VAL A 87 4.66 -8.99 -7.76
N ALA A 88 3.50 -8.72 -7.17
CA ALA A 88 2.30 -8.32 -7.91
C ALA A 88 2.50 -7.01 -8.68
N ALA A 89 3.04 -5.97 -8.03
CA ALA A 89 3.29 -4.68 -8.65
C ALA A 89 4.24 -4.80 -9.85
N GLN A 90 5.33 -5.57 -9.73
CA GLN A 90 6.27 -5.79 -10.83
C GLN A 90 5.60 -6.49 -12.01
N GLN A 91 4.72 -7.48 -11.77
CA GLN A 91 3.99 -8.17 -12.83
C GLN A 91 2.92 -7.29 -13.50
N ILE A 92 2.28 -6.39 -12.76
CA ILE A 92 1.21 -5.52 -13.26
C ILE A 92 1.78 -4.28 -13.97
N LEU A 93 2.81 -3.66 -13.40
CA LEU A 93 3.34 -2.36 -13.81
C LEU A 93 4.64 -2.45 -14.62
N GLY A 94 5.32 -3.60 -14.63
CA GLY A 94 6.68 -3.73 -15.13
C GLY A 94 7.71 -3.13 -14.17
N GLU A 95 8.99 -3.14 -14.57
CA GLU A 95 10.10 -2.63 -13.75
C GLU A 95 10.03 -1.12 -13.50
N GLU A 96 9.51 -0.38 -14.48
CA GLU A 96 9.36 1.07 -14.40
C GLU A 96 7.96 1.49 -14.87
N HIS A 97 7.33 2.36 -14.08
CA HIS A 97 6.07 2.98 -14.45
C HIS A 97 6.18 4.52 -14.37
N PRO A 98 5.65 5.26 -15.37
CA PRO A 98 5.83 6.72 -15.46
C PRO A 98 5.19 7.49 -14.31
N ARG A 99 4.19 6.91 -13.64
CA ARG A 99 3.42 7.59 -12.58
C ARG A 99 3.40 6.89 -11.24
N VAL A 100 3.89 5.66 -11.18
CA VAL A 100 3.80 4.82 -9.99
C VAL A 100 5.21 4.37 -9.66
N VAL A 101 5.58 4.51 -8.40
CA VAL A 101 6.74 3.83 -7.80
C VAL A 101 6.22 2.88 -6.73
N TYR A 102 6.89 1.75 -6.58
CA TYR A 102 6.48 0.73 -5.63
C TYR A 102 7.70 0.23 -4.84
N GLY A 103 7.47 -0.13 -3.58
CA GLY A 103 8.53 -0.46 -2.62
C GLY A 103 7.95 -1.14 -1.37
N LEU A 104 8.83 -1.76 -0.59
CA LEU A 104 8.46 -2.28 0.72
C LEU A 104 8.04 -1.13 1.64
N HIS A 105 7.09 -1.39 2.52
CA HIS A 105 6.62 -0.38 3.49
C HIS A 105 7.79 0.27 4.24
N GLU A 106 8.74 -0.53 4.72
CA GLU A 106 9.90 -0.12 5.50
C GLU A 106 10.96 0.65 4.68
N GLU A 107 11.01 0.44 3.36
CA GLU A 107 11.90 1.19 2.47
C GLU A 107 11.46 2.66 2.41
N PHE A 108 10.16 2.89 2.28
CA PHE A 108 9.60 4.25 2.32
C PHE A 108 9.78 4.91 3.69
N GLU A 109 9.67 4.16 4.80
CA GLU A 109 9.93 4.73 6.13
C GLU A 109 11.38 5.23 6.27
N ARG A 110 12.33 4.47 5.71
CA ARG A 110 13.77 4.75 5.72
C ARG A 110 14.23 5.74 4.66
N PHE A 111 13.37 6.10 3.70
CA PHE A 111 13.71 7.09 2.69
C PHE A 111 14.01 8.45 3.38
N PRO A 112 15.20 9.05 3.15
CA PRO A 112 15.69 10.17 3.95
C PRO A 112 15.01 11.51 3.62
N ILE A 113 14.35 11.61 2.45
CA ILE A 113 13.72 12.86 2.01
C ILE A 113 12.24 12.79 2.34
N LYS A 114 11.79 13.74 3.16
CA LYS A 114 10.40 13.83 3.55
C LYS A 114 9.71 14.89 2.71
N ASP A 115 8.59 14.50 2.10
CA ASP A 115 7.60 15.43 1.57
C ASP A 115 6.49 15.56 2.62
N GLU A 116 6.79 16.27 3.72
CA GLU A 116 5.92 16.35 4.90
C GLU A 116 4.54 16.92 4.61
N LEU A 117 4.44 17.71 3.55
CA LEU A 117 3.19 18.33 3.10
C LEU A 117 2.55 17.56 1.94
N PHE A 118 3.16 16.45 1.50
CA PHE A 118 2.70 15.58 0.40
C PHE A 118 2.35 16.38 -0.87
N LYS A 119 3.22 17.33 -1.20
CA LYS A 119 3.09 18.18 -2.39
C LYS A 119 3.34 17.39 -3.67
N HIS A 120 4.25 16.44 -3.60
CA HIS A 120 4.86 15.75 -4.74
C HIS A 120 4.32 14.33 -4.91
N HIS A 121 3.85 13.68 -3.84
CA HIS A 121 3.32 12.32 -3.92
C HIS A 121 1.99 12.09 -3.18
N VAL A 122 1.36 10.98 -3.53
CA VAL A 122 0.27 10.35 -2.77
C VAL A 122 0.71 8.93 -2.41
N GLU A 123 0.21 8.39 -1.32
CA GLU A 123 0.55 7.03 -0.90
C GLU A 123 -0.67 6.12 -1.01
N LEU A 124 -0.44 4.92 -1.55
CA LEU A 124 -1.32 3.77 -1.42
C LEU A 124 -0.57 2.74 -0.57
N LEU A 125 -1.03 2.51 0.64
CA LEU A 125 -0.51 1.48 1.53
C LEU A 125 -1.41 0.26 1.39
N SER A 126 -0.80 -0.86 1.00
CA SER A 126 -1.48 -2.14 0.90
C SER A 126 -0.55 -3.25 1.32
N PHE A 127 -0.72 -3.80 2.51
CA PHE A 127 0.13 -4.89 3.01
C PHE A 127 -0.58 -5.72 4.06
N PHE A 128 -0.02 -6.88 4.37
CA PHE A 128 -0.54 -7.79 5.39
C PHE A 128 0.33 -7.76 6.65
N GLU A 129 -0.32 -7.77 7.81
CA GLU A 129 0.30 -7.95 9.12
C GLU A 129 -0.35 -9.13 9.85
N PRO A 130 0.41 -9.89 10.66
CA PRO A 130 -0.18 -10.87 11.55
C PRO A 130 -1.21 -10.24 12.49
N GLY A 131 -2.27 -10.97 12.80
CA GLY A 131 -3.28 -10.51 13.73
C GLY A 131 -2.70 -10.26 15.12
N ASP A 132 -2.68 -8.99 15.55
CA ASP A 132 -2.20 -8.62 16.89
C ASP A 132 -3.20 -9.05 17.97
N ALA A 133 -2.93 -10.21 18.58
CA ALA A 133 -3.73 -10.75 19.67
C ALA A 133 -3.68 -9.87 20.94
N ALA A 134 -2.62 -9.10 21.16
CA ALA A 134 -2.55 -8.19 22.30
C ALA A 134 -3.47 -6.98 22.11
N ARG A 135 -3.56 -6.46 20.88
CA ARG A 135 -4.40 -5.32 20.55
C ARG A 135 -5.88 -5.67 20.36
N PHE A 136 -6.18 -6.85 19.81
CA PHE A 136 -7.55 -7.20 19.41
C PHE A 136 -8.09 -8.52 19.98
N GLY A 137 -7.31 -9.25 20.78
CA GLY A 137 -7.59 -10.65 21.15
C GLY A 137 -8.98 -10.90 21.70
N SER A 138 -9.50 -10.05 22.60
CA SER A 138 -10.84 -10.24 23.17
C SER A 138 -11.97 -10.03 22.14
N LYS A 139 -11.83 -9.03 21.25
CA LYS A 139 -12.81 -8.75 20.18
C LYS A 139 -12.75 -9.82 19.08
N LEU A 140 -11.55 -10.28 18.72
CA LEU A 140 -11.37 -11.32 17.71
C LEU A 140 -11.94 -12.65 18.17
N VAL A 141 -11.50 -13.16 19.33
CA VAL A 141 -11.88 -14.48 19.85
C VAL A 141 -13.37 -14.59 20.14
N SER A 142 -14.02 -13.50 20.55
CA SER A 142 -15.46 -13.50 20.85
C SER A 142 -16.35 -13.57 19.61
N LYS A 143 -15.89 -13.03 18.47
CA LYS A 143 -16.69 -12.96 17.23
C LYS A 143 -16.28 -14.02 16.20
N TYR A 144 -15.00 -14.35 16.18
CA TYR A 144 -14.40 -15.29 15.25
C TYR A 144 -13.57 -16.29 16.06
N SER A 145 -13.83 -17.58 15.90
CA SER A 145 -13.02 -18.62 16.52
C SER A 145 -12.08 -19.22 15.47
N LEU A 146 -10.81 -19.37 15.84
CA LEU A 146 -9.83 -20.09 15.04
C LEU A 146 -9.79 -21.56 15.47
N ARG A 147 -9.67 -22.44 14.48
CA ARG A 147 -9.27 -23.83 14.70
C ARG A 147 -7.77 -23.92 14.91
N GLU A 148 -7.32 -25.07 15.39
CA GLU A 148 -5.88 -25.35 15.51
C GLU A 148 -5.18 -25.16 14.15
N GLY A 149 -4.09 -24.39 14.16
CA GLY A 149 -3.32 -24.05 12.96
C GLY A 149 -3.86 -22.87 12.13
N GLU A 150 -5.09 -22.39 12.38
CA GLU A 150 -5.58 -21.18 11.71
C GLU A 150 -4.99 -19.90 12.33
N GLN A 151 -4.89 -18.84 11.54
CA GLN A 151 -4.28 -17.56 11.95
C GLN A 151 -5.09 -16.36 11.48
N TYR A 152 -5.10 -15.30 12.28
CA TYR A 152 -5.60 -14.00 11.87
C TYR A 152 -4.55 -13.22 11.10
N TRP A 153 -5.01 -12.49 10.10
CA TRP A 153 -4.21 -11.57 9.31
C TRP A 153 -5.00 -10.29 9.08
N PHE A 154 -4.33 -9.14 9.18
CA PHE A 154 -4.91 -7.86 8.80
C PHE A 154 -4.34 -7.42 7.47
N HIS A 155 -5.22 -7.15 6.52
CA HIS A 155 -4.87 -6.41 5.31
C HIS A 155 -5.09 -4.93 5.60
N TYR A 156 -3.99 -4.17 5.60
CA TYR A 156 -4.00 -2.73 5.70
C TYR A 156 -4.28 -2.14 4.32
N ASP A 157 -5.31 -1.31 4.22
CA ASP A 157 -5.64 -0.51 3.03
C ASP A 157 -5.73 0.95 3.46
N GLU A 158 -4.81 1.78 2.98
CA GLU A 158 -4.86 3.22 3.23
C GLU A 158 -4.42 4.02 2.01
N THR A 159 -5.15 5.09 1.73
CA THR A 159 -4.72 6.11 0.77
C THR A 159 -4.47 7.43 1.49
N VAL A 160 -3.26 7.97 1.33
CA VAL A 160 -2.85 9.28 1.84
C VAL A 160 -2.81 10.28 0.69
N LEU A 161 -3.71 11.27 0.72
CA LEU A 161 -3.79 12.34 -0.29
C LEU A 161 -3.22 13.65 0.26
N GLY A 162 -2.12 13.52 0.97
CA GLY A 162 -1.43 14.62 1.60
C GLY A 162 -2.16 15.32 2.73
N ASN A 163 -1.91 16.62 2.89
CA ASN A 163 -2.50 17.44 3.96
C ASN A 163 -4.05 17.54 3.92
N LEU A 164 -4.70 16.89 2.95
CA LEU A 164 -6.14 16.95 2.75
C LEU A 164 -6.86 15.93 3.63
N PHE A 165 -6.49 14.65 3.47
CA PHE A 165 -6.93 13.56 4.33
C PHE A 165 -6.12 12.30 4.04
N ALA A 166 -6.01 11.45 5.04
CA ALA A 166 -5.80 10.02 4.86
C ALA A 166 -7.11 9.29 5.14
N ARG A 167 -7.40 8.25 4.35
CA ARG A 167 -8.48 7.32 4.63
C ARG A 167 -7.91 5.92 4.61
N GLY A 168 -8.21 5.14 5.64
CA GLY A 168 -7.74 3.78 5.69
C GLY A 168 -8.65 2.87 6.49
N CYS A 169 -8.45 1.59 6.28
CA CYS A 169 -9.13 0.55 7.00
C CYS A 169 -8.25 -0.70 7.13
N ARG A 170 -8.67 -1.59 8.02
CA ARG A 170 -8.12 -2.93 8.12
C ARG A 170 -9.20 -3.95 7.82
N HIS A 171 -8.96 -4.78 6.83
CA HIS A 171 -9.77 -5.96 6.58
C HIS A 171 -9.24 -7.11 7.43
N LEU A 172 -10.12 -7.83 8.12
CA LEU A 172 -9.76 -9.00 8.90
C LEU A 172 -9.88 -10.25 8.02
N TRP A 173 -8.78 -10.98 7.93
CA TRP A 173 -8.68 -12.23 7.19
C TRP A 173 -8.32 -13.39 8.12
N LYS A 174 -8.69 -14.58 7.68
CA LYS A 174 -8.31 -15.85 8.28
C LYS A 174 -7.49 -16.66 7.29
N TRP A 175 -6.34 -17.15 7.74
CA TRP A 175 -5.54 -18.13 7.04
C TRP A 175 -5.77 -19.52 7.63
N ASP A 176 -6.11 -20.51 6.80
CA ASP A 176 -6.33 -21.90 7.23
C ASP A 176 -5.20 -22.88 6.83
N GLY A 177 -4.06 -22.35 6.37
CA GLY A 177 -2.97 -23.15 5.80
C GLY A 177 -3.08 -23.35 4.29
N LYS A 178 -4.21 -23.00 3.67
CA LYS A 178 -4.44 -23.15 2.23
C LYS A 178 -5.03 -21.90 1.55
N GLN A 179 -5.93 -21.19 2.21
CA GLN A 179 -6.63 -20.03 1.65
C GLN A 179 -6.78 -18.90 2.68
N LEU A 180 -6.74 -17.66 2.18
CA LEU A 180 -7.16 -16.48 2.92
C LEU A 180 -8.65 -16.26 2.73
N THR A 181 -9.40 -16.29 3.83
CA THR A 181 -10.85 -16.00 3.85
C THR A 181 -11.09 -14.68 4.54
N LEU A 182 -11.79 -13.77 3.88
CA LEU A 182 -12.21 -12.51 4.47
C LEU A 182 -13.28 -12.76 5.55
N LEU A 183 -13.00 -12.35 6.78
CA LEU A 183 -13.93 -12.47 7.92
C LEU A 183 -14.75 -11.20 8.13
N GLU A 184 -14.12 -10.04 7.94
CA GLU A 184 -14.77 -8.74 8.10
C GLU A 184 -14.05 -7.67 7.27
N GLU A 185 -14.82 -6.99 6.42
CA GLU A 185 -14.36 -5.78 5.73
C GLU A 185 -14.33 -4.60 6.70
N ALA A 186 -13.28 -3.76 6.60
CA ALA A 186 -13.14 -2.55 7.40
C ALA A 186 -13.41 -2.79 8.92
N PHE A 187 -12.84 -3.88 9.45
CA PHE A 187 -12.88 -4.26 10.86
C PHE A 187 -12.47 -3.10 11.79
N GLU A 188 -11.50 -2.31 11.32
CA GLU A 188 -11.21 -0.95 11.77
C GLU A 188 -11.24 -0.02 10.56
N ARG A 189 -11.62 1.24 10.78
CA ARG A 189 -11.59 2.31 9.77
C ARG A 189 -11.22 3.63 10.42
N TRP A 190 -10.54 4.48 9.67
CA TRP A 190 -10.17 5.82 10.10
C TRP A 190 -10.17 6.79 8.92
N ILE A 191 -10.37 8.06 9.27
CA ILE A 191 -10.18 9.22 8.40
C ILE A 191 -9.42 10.23 9.27
N SER A 192 -8.32 10.77 8.77
CA SER A 192 -7.49 11.77 9.46
C SER A 192 -7.20 12.96 8.57
#